data_AF-A0AAD3SMD3-F1
#
_entry.id   AF-A0AAD3SMD3-F1
#
_cell.length_a   1.000
_cell.length_b   1.000
_cell.length_c   1.000
_cell.angle_alpha   90.00
_cell.angle_beta   90.00
_cell.angle_gamma   90.00
#
_symmetry.space_group_name_H-M   'P 1'
#
loop_
_entity.id
_entity.type
_entity.pdbx_description
1 polymer ?
#
loop_
_entity_poly.entity_id
_entity_poly.type
_entity_poly.pdbx_seq_one_letter_code
_entity_poly.pdbx_strand_id
1 'polypeptide(L)' 'MTAITTVVTIAEILKNSGFALEKMVATSTVGMKDETKGRMVQKAKIEIVMGKTENFDSLMTATEKH' A
#
# COMPACT_ATOMS: atom_id res chain seq x y z
N MET A 1 3.32 -2.06 14.76
CA MET A 1 2.49 -1.52 13.65
C MET A 1 1.89 -2.70 12.89
N THR A 2 0.63 -2.61 12.44
CA THR A 2 0.01 -3.67 11.63
C THR A 2 0.31 -3.45 10.15
N ALA A 3 0.34 -4.51 9.34
CA ALA A 3 0.69 -4.42 7.92
C ALA A 3 -0.23 -3.45 7.13
N ILE A 4 -1.52 -3.39 7.48
CA ILE A 4 -2.48 -2.48 6.84
C ILE A 4 -2.08 -1.02 7.08
N THR A 5 -1.73 -0.67 8.32
CA THR A 5 -1.30 0.69 8.65
C THR A 5 -0.07 1.09 7.82
N THR A 6 0.91 0.19 7.67
CA THR A 6 2.10 0.44 6.87
C THR A 6 1.77 0.68 5.40
N VAL A 7 0.87 -0.12 4.81
CA VAL A 7 0.46 0.05 3.41
C VAL A 7 -0.26 1.39 3.19
N VAL A 8 -1.14 1.78 4.11
CA VAL A 8 -1.84 3.08 4.06
C VAL A 8 -0.83 4.23 4.13
N THR A 9 0.09 4.20 5.10
CA THR A 9 1.10 5.25 5.26
C THR A 9 2.02 5.36 4.03
N ILE A 10 2.44 4.25 3.42
CA ILE A 10 3.23 4.28 2.19
C ILE A 10 2.44 4.94 1.06
N ALA A 11 1.17 4.57 0.86
CA ALA A 11 0.34 5.17 -0.18
C ALA A 11 0.13 6.68 0.03
N GLU A 12 -0.05 7.12 1.28
CA GLU A 12 -0.17 8.53 1.64
C GLU A 12 1.12 9.30 1.34
N ILE A 13 2.29 8.76 1.70
CA ILE A 13 3.59 9.37 1.40
C ILE A 13 3.76 9.51 -0.11
N LEU A 14 3.52 8.46 -0.89
CA LEU A 14 3.70 8.48 -2.34
C LEU A 14 2.76 9.47 -3.04
N LYS A 15 1.52 9.62 -2.56
CA LYS A 15 0.59 10.65 -3.05
C LYS A 15 1.06 12.06 -2.72
N ASN A 16 1.41 12.31 -1.46
CA ASN A 16 1.78 13.63 -0.98
C ASN A 16 3.10 14.13 -1.58
N SER A 17 4.03 13.21 -1.88
CA SER A 17 5.28 13.51 -2.56
C SER A 17 5.15 13.59 -4.10
N GLY A 18 3.95 13.41 -4.65
CA GLY A 18 3.69 13.56 -6.09
C GLY A 18 4.23 12.44 -6.97
N PHE A 19 4.62 11.29 -6.39
CA PHE A 19 5.10 10.13 -7.16
C PHE A 19 3.95 9.31 -7.75
N ALA A 20 2.83 9.19 -7.04
CA ALA A 20 1.78 8.27 -7.43
C ALA A 20 0.38 8.87 -7.29
N LEU A 21 -0.50 8.42 -8.17
CA LEU A 21 -1.94 8.67 -8.13
C LEU A 21 -2.62 7.40 -7.66
N GLU A 22 -3.58 7.53 -6.76
CA GLU A 22 -4.46 6.42 -6.40
C GLU A 22 -5.37 6.07 -7.59
N LYS A 23 -5.49 4.78 -7.88
CA LYS A 23 -6.43 4.24 -8.87
C LYS A 23 -7.55 3.43 -8.22
N MET A 24 -7.25 2.73 -7.14
CA MET A 24 -8.24 1.95 -6.39
C MET A 24 -7.78 1.73 -4.96
N VAL A 25 -8.72 1.79 -4.01
CA VAL A 25 -8.55 1.30 -2.64
C VAL A 25 -9.69 0.33 -2.36
N ALA A 26 -9.35 -0.92 -2.05
CA ALA A 26 -10.31 -1.96 -1.72
C ALA A 26 -9.95 -2.60 -0.38
N THR A 27 -10.97 -2.88 0.43
CA THR A 27 -10.83 -3.64 1.67
C THR A 27 -11.69 -4.90 1.58
N SER A 28 -11.19 -5.98 2.14
CA SER A 28 -11.89 -7.26 2.18
C SER A 28 -11.40 -8.06 3.37
N THR A 29 -11.92 -9.27 3.53
CA THR A 29 -11.40 -10.24 4.48
C THR A 29 -10.97 -11.51 3.75
N VAL A 30 -9.96 -12.18 4.30
CA VAL A 30 -9.55 -13.51 3.85
C VAL A 30 -9.59 -14.46 5.03
N GLY A 31 -10.07 -15.68 4.78
CA GLY A 31 -9.99 -16.77 5.76
C GLY A 31 -8.57 -17.28 5.84
N MET A 32 -7.95 -17.19 7.01
CA MET A 32 -6.64 -17.79 7.29
C MET A 32 -6.75 -18.82 8.41
N LYS A 33 -5.97 -19.88 8.33
CA LYS A 33 -5.86 -20.84 9.42
C LYS A 33 -5.03 -20.22 10.54
N ASP A 34 -5.59 -20.14 11.74
CA ASP A 34 -4.84 -19.80 12.94
C ASP A 34 -4.10 -21.05 13.41
N GLU A 35 -2.81 -21.15 13.08
CA GLU A 35 -1.96 -22.30 13.43
C GLU A 35 -1.87 -22.53 14.95
N THR A 36 -2.09 -21.48 15.75
CA THR A 36 -2.04 -21.58 17.22
C THR A 36 -3.33 -22.11 17.83
N LYS A 37 -4.48 -21.90 17.15
CA LYS A 37 -5.82 -22.23 17.68
C LYS A 37 -6.56 -23.29 16.85
N GLY A 38 -5.96 -23.78 15.77
CA GLY A 38 -6.55 -24.80 14.89
C GLY A 38 -7.82 -24.38 14.14
N ARG A 39 -8.22 -23.11 14.23
CA ARG A 39 -9.49 -22.60 13.67
C ARG A 39 -9.25 -21.62 12.52
N MET A 40 -10.22 -21.53 11.61
CA MET A 40 -10.22 -20.48 10.58
C MET A 40 -10.58 -19.14 11.22
N VAL A 41 -9.81 -18.10 10.90
CA VAL A 41 -10.03 -16.73 11.34
C VAL A 41 -10.12 -15.81 10.12
N GLN A 42 -11.04 -14.85 10.14
CA GLN A 42 -11.09 -13.82 9.12
C GLN A 42 -10.06 -12.73 9.45
N LYS A 43 -9.16 -12.46 8.52
CA LYS A 43 -8.17 -11.38 8.61
C LYS A 43 -8.54 -10.29 7.62
N ALA A 44 -8.42 -9.03 8.03
CA ALA A 44 -8.59 -7.90 7.12
C ALA A 44 -7.49 -7.92 6.06
N LYS A 45 -7.87 -7.60 4.82
CA LYS A 45 -7.01 -7.42 3.66
C LYS A 45 -7.28 -6.03 3.09
N ILE A 46 -6.22 -5.35 2.69
CA ILE A 46 -6.29 -4.08 1.96
C ILE A 46 -5.54 -4.23 0.64
N GLU A 47 -6.07 -3.63 -0.41
CA GLU A 47 -5.46 -3.55 -1.74
C GLU A 47 -5.50 -2.09 -2.18
N ILE A 48 -4.33 -1.52 -2.46
CA ILE A 48 -4.18 -0.16 -2.98
C ILE A 48 -3.48 -0.26 -4.32
N VAL A 49 -4.16 0.13 -5.39
CA VAL A 49 -3.57 0.23 -6.74
C VAL A 49 -3.17 1.67 -6.97
N MET A 50 -1.90 1.85 -7.30
CA MET A 50 -1.27 3.15 -7.54
C MET A 50 -0.76 3.20 -8.98
N GLY A 51 -1.02 4.31 -9.66
CA GLY A 51 -0.44 4.62 -10.96
C GLY A 51 0.68 5.65 -10.81
N LYS A 52 1.71 5.57 -11.66
CA LYS A 52 2.72 6.64 -11.75
C LYS A 52 2.06 7.97 -12.11
N THR A 53 2.53 9.06 -11.52
CA THR A 53 2.27 10.42 -12.02
C THR A 53 3.12 10.69 -13.26
N GLU A 54 2.75 11.73 -14.01
CA GLU A 54 3.55 12.22 -15.15
C GLU A 54 4.97 12.67 -14.71
N ASN A 55 5.11 13.12 -13.47
CA ASN A 55 6.37 13.60 -12.91
C ASN A 55 7.23 12.50 -12.27
N PHE A 56 6.76 11.25 -12.23
CA PHE A 56 7.42 10.18 -11.47
C PHE A 56 8.89 10.00 -11.87
N ASP A 57 9.18 9.86 -13.16
CA ASP A 57 10.54 9.60 -13.63
C ASP A 57 11.44 10.84 -13.42
N SER A 58 10.89 12.05 -13.56
CA SER A 58 11.61 13.31 -13.25
C SER A 58 12.00 13.37 -11.77
N LEU A 59 11.06 13.08 -10.86
CA LEU A 59 11.32 13.08 -9.42
C LEU A 59 12.34 12.01 -8.99
N MET A 60 12.32 10.83 -9.63
CA MET A 60 13.31 9.77 -9.39
C MET A 60 14.72 10.19 -9.81
N THR A 61 14.86 10.85 -10.97
CA THR A 61 16.18 11.33 -11.42
C THR A 61 16.68 12.55 -10.64
N ALA A 62 15.78 13.39 -10.14
CA ALA A 62 16.14 14.57 -9.34
C ALA A 62 16.74 14.19 -7.97
N THR A 63 16.32 13.06 -7.39
CA THR A 63 16.87 12.59 -6.10
C THR A 63 18.24 11.91 -6.22
N GLU A 64 18.68 11.53 -7.42
CA GLU A 64 20.00 10.89 -7.65
C GLU A 64 21.14 11.90 -7.84
N LYS A 65 20.83 13.19 -8.02
CA LYS A 65 21.81 14.25 -8.32
C LYS A 65 22.43 14.92 -7.08
N HIS A 66 22.33 14.30 -5.90
CA HIS A 66 22.90 14.81 -4.66
C HIS A 66 23.68 13.75 -3.88
#